data_AF-A0A6A9S950-F1
#
_entry.id   AF-A0A6A9S950-F1
#
_cell.length_a   1.000
_cell.length_b   1.000
_cell.length_c   1.000
_cell.angle_alpha   90.00
_cell.angle_beta   90.00
_cell.angle_gamma   90.00
#
_symmetry.space_group_name_H-M   'P 1'
#
loop_
_entity.id
_entity.type
_entity.pdbx_description
1 polymer ?
#
loop_
_entity_poly.entity_id
_entity_poly.type
_entity_poly.pdbx_seq_one_letter_code
_entity_poly.pdbx_strand_id
1 'polypeptide(L)'
;MTFRLPDERVPETEPWRDREFLRWAYHESGLSPRTIAYELGVSKSRVTVHMERLGVLRPWRHEDTLRRLHAEKGLSADEIAARDGFDCSPTTVRKYLARYGLTDENADEVSYGRLDELNSV
;
A
#
# COMPACT_ATOMS: atom_id res chain seq x y z
N MET A 1 14.52 -15.90 12.28
CA MET A 1 15.67 -15.02 11.95
C MET A 1 15.29 -13.60 12.33
N THR A 2 16.03 -12.97 13.24
CA THR A 2 15.82 -11.56 13.59
C THR A 2 16.57 -10.72 12.57
N PHE A 3 15.90 -10.34 11.48
CA PHE A 3 16.49 -9.45 10.48
C PHE A 3 16.67 -8.07 11.11
N ARG A 4 17.92 -7.58 11.13
CA ARG A 4 18.29 -6.24 11.60
C ARG A 4 18.39 -5.31 10.41
N LEU A 5 17.93 -4.06 10.55
CA LEU A 5 18.11 -3.06 9.50
C LEU A 5 19.62 -2.83 9.25
N PRO A 6 20.11 -2.91 8.01
CA PRO A 6 21.48 -2.57 7.69
C PRO A 6 21.67 -1.07 7.85
N ASP A 7 22.62 -0.70 8.71
CA ASP A 7 22.93 0.68 9.11
C ASP A 7 23.16 1.61 7.90
N GLU A 8 23.80 1.09 6.84
CA GLU A 8 24.12 1.81 5.61
C GLU A 8 22.89 2.29 4.80
N ARG A 9 21.72 1.64 4.96
CA ARG A 9 20.50 2.05 4.24
C ARG A 9 19.56 2.90 5.09
N VAL A 10 19.84 3.10 6.37
CA VAL A 10 18.98 3.89 7.25
C VAL A 10 19.35 5.37 7.08
N PRO A 11 18.42 6.24 6.64
CA PRO A 11 18.66 7.67 6.58
C PRO A 11 19.09 8.25 7.93
N GLU A 12 20.10 9.12 7.93
CA GLU A 12 20.59 9.80 9.15
C GLU A 12 19.52 10.70 9.79
N THR A 13 18.63 11.27 8.97
CA THR A 13 17.57 12.18 9.43
C THR A 13 16.19 11.61 9.15
N GLU A 14 15.47 11.26 10.23
CA GLU A 14 14.06 10.86 10.22
C GLU A 14 13.73 9.74 9.20
N PRO A 15 14.29 8.53 9.38
CA PRO A 15 14.13 7.41 8.44
C PRO A 15 12.68 7.00 8.20
N TRP A 16 11.77 7.29 9.15
CA TRP A 16 10.33 7.07 8.99
C TRP A 16 9.64 8.07 8.03
N ARG A 17 10.31 9.12 7.55
CA ARG A 17 9.78 10.03 6.51
C ARG A 17 10.26 9.65 5.12
N ASP A 18 11.27 8.78 5.01
CA ASP A 18 11.83 8.40 3.73
C ASP A 18 10.99 7.29 3.08
N ARG A 19 10.44 7.59 1.90
CA ARG A 19 9.56 6.69 1.17
C ARG A 19 10.32 5.49 0.60
N GLU A 20 11.53 5.72 0.09
CA GLU A 20 12.31 4.67 -0.58
C GLU A 20 12.81 3.64 0.43
N PHE A 21 13.32 4.11 1.56
CA PHE A 21 13.70 3.29 2.70
C PHE A 21 12.52 2.49 3.24
N LEU A 22 11.37 3.12 3.50
CA LEU A 22 10.20 2.40 4.00
C LEU A 22 9.67 1.38 2.99
N ARG A 23 9.71 1.69 1.68
CA ARG A 23 9.34 0.75 0.61
C ARG A 23 10.28 -0.44 0.60
N TRP A 24 11.59 -0.20 0.63
CA TRP A 24 12.60 -1.25 0.65
C TRP A 24 12.48 -2.12 1.91
N ALA A 25 12.33 -1.52 3.09
CA ALA A 25 12.20 -2.26 4.34
C ALA A 25 10.95 -3.15 4.36
N TYR A 26 9.82 -2.64 3.84
CA TYR A 26 8.55 -3.37 3.86
C TYR A 26 8.42 -4.41 2.73
N HIS A 27 8.64 -4.00 1.48
CA HIS A 27 8.43 -4.87 0.31
C HIS A 27 9.64 -5.74 -0.01
N GLU A 28 10.85 -5.19 0.02
CA GLU A 28 12.06 -5.93 -0.39
C GLU A 28 12.64 -6.75 0.77
N SER A 29 12.63 -6.21 1.99
CA SER A 29 13.16 -6.88 3.19
C SER A 29 12.10 -7.65 3.98
N GLY A 30 10.82 -7.53 3.61
CA GLY A 30 9.71 -8.23 4.27
C GLY A 30 9.49 -7.85 5.74
N LEU A 31 9.96 -6.68 6.17
CA LEU A 31 9.84 -6.27 7.57
C LEU A 31 8.45 -5.73 7.88
N SER A 32 7.88 -6.16 8.99
CA SER A 32 6.62 -5.60 9.48
C SER A 32 6.81 -4.16 9.98
N PRO A 33 5.77 -3.29 9.95
CA PRO A 33 5.85 -1.94 10.51
C PRO A 33 6.23 -1.93 12.00
N ARG A 34 5.90 -2.99 12.74
CA ARG A 34 6.31 -3.16 14.14
C ARG A 34 7.82 -3.39 14.24
N THR A 35 8.38 -4.24 13.38
CA THR A 35 9.82 -4.51 13.35
C THR A 35 10.60 -3.26 12.94
N ILE A 36 10.17 -2.58 11.87
CA ILE A 36 10.79 -1.31 11.44
C ILE A 36 10.79 -0.29 12.58
N ALA A 37 9.66 -0.11 13.27
CA ALA A 37 9.59 0.82 14.40
C ALA A 37 10.52 0.44 15.56
N TYR A 38 10.61 -0.86 15.88
CA TYR A 38 11.52 -1.37 16.90
C TYR A 38 12.99 -1.09 16.56
N GLU A 39 13.39 -1.40 15.32
CA GLU A 39 14.76 -1.20 14.85
C GLU A 39 15.15 0.30 14.78
N LEU A 40 14.19 1.16 14.45
CA LEU A 40 14.38 2.62 14.42
C LEU A 40 14.25 3.29 15.80
N GLY A 41 13.90 2.57 16.86
CA GLY A 41 13.67 3.14 18.19
C GLY A 41 12.48 4.11 18.28
N VAL A 42 11.49 3.98 17.39
CA VAL A 42 10.30 4.86 17.36
C VAL A 42 9.00 4.08 17.61
N SER A 43 7.92 4.82 17.88
CA SER A 43 6.61 4.20 18.02
C SER A 43 6.11 3.60 16.70
N LYS A 44 5.48 2.42 16.76
CA LYS A 44 4.78 1.79 15.63
C LYS A 44 3.84 2.77 14.92
N SER A 45 3.03 3.50 15.68
CA SER A 45 2.05 4.46 15.14
C SER A 45 2.71 5.54 14.28
N ARG A 46 3.89 6.04 14.68
CA ARG A 46 4.64 7.02 13.89
C ARG A 46 5.04 6.45 12.53
N VAL A 47 5.60 5.24 12.49
CA VAL A 47 5.98 4.59 11.24
C VAL A 47 4.76 4.31 10.38
N THR A 48 3.70 3.73 10.94
CA THR A 48 2.46 3.41 10.21
C THR A 48 1.84 4.65 9.55
N VAL A 49 1.67 5.75 10.30
CA VAL A 49 1.09 6.99 9.75
C VAL A 49 1.90 7.53 8.57
N HIS A 50 3.23 7.51 8.65
CA HIS A 50 4.07 7.99 7.55
C HIS A 50 4.07 7.02 6.37
N MET A 51 4.16 5.70 6.60
CA MET A 51 4.05 4.70 5.54
C MET A 51 2.72 4.82 4.78
N GLU A 52 1.63 5.12 5.46
CA GLU A 52 0.34 5.36 4.81
C GLU A 52 0.32 6.66 4.00
N ARG A 53 0.82 7.76 4.58
CA ARG A 53 0.95 9.05 3.89
C ARG A 53 1.84 9.02 2.66
N LEU A 54 2.82 8.12 2.65
CA LEU A 54 3.75 7.93 1.52
C LEU A 54 3.27 6.85 0.53
N GLY A 55 2.12 6.23 0.81
CA GLY A 55 1.55 5.16 -0.03
C GLY A 55 2.38 3.88 -0.05
N VAL A 56 3.16 3.59 1.00
CA VAL A 56 4.02 2.39 1.09
C VAL A 56 3.25 1.19 1.62
N LEU A 57 2.46 1.38 2.69
CA LEU A 57 1.78 0.28 3.38
C LEU A 57 0.47 -0.14 2.69
N ARG A 58 -0.28 0.85 2.19
CA ARG A 58 -1.59 0.66 1.57
C ARG A 58 -1.72 1.59 0.37
N PRO A 59 -1.00 1.33 -0.73
CA PRO A 59 -1.00 2.21 -1.88
C PRO A 59 -2.40 2.42 -2.50
N TRP A 60 -3.32 1.45 -2.35
CA TRP A 60 -4.72 1.58 -2.73
C TRP A 60 -5.56 2.53 -1.86
N ARG A 61 -5.03 3.02 -0.73
CA ARG A 61 -5.63 4.11 0.06
C ARG A 61 -5.03 5.47 -0.27
N HIS A 62 -4.03 5.51 -1.14
CA HIS A 62 -3.31 6.73 -1.47
C HIS A 62 -3.89 7.32 -2.75
N GLU A 63 -4.59 8.46 -2.63
CA GLU A 63 -5.31 9.10 -3.74
C GLU A 63 -4.39 9.34 -4.94
N ASP A 64 -3.23 9.98 -4.75
CA ASP A 64 -2.31 10.27 -5.85
C ASP A 64 -1.80 9.01 -6.54
N THR A 65 -1.63 7.92 -5.78
CA THR A 65 -1.16 6.66 -6.37
C THR A 65 -2.26 6.06 -7.24
N LEU A 66 -3.50 6.06 -6.76
CA LEU A 66 -4.64 5.58 -7.54
C LEU A 66 -4.93 6.47 -8.75
N ARG A 67 -4.91 7.80 -8.59
CA ARG A 67 -5.09 8.74 -9.69
C ARG A 67 -4.02 8.53 -10.77
N ARG A 68 -2.76 8.37 -10.39
CA ARG A 68 -1.68 8.10 -11.34
C ARG A 68 -1.85 6.77 -12.06
N LEU A 69 -2.24 5.70 -11.37
CA LEU A 69 -2.40 4.39 -12.00
C LEU A 69 -3.66 4.31 -12.87
N HIS A 70 -4.77 4.89 -12.42
CA HIS A 70 -6.05 4.81 -13.13
C HIS A 70 -6.20 5.89 -14.19
N ALA A 71 -6.03 7.17 -13.84
CA ALA A 71 -6.27 8.28 -14.76
C ALA A 71 -5.09 8.52 -15.71
N GLU A 72 -3.84 8.44 -15.25
CA GLU A 72 -2.69 8.69 -16.13
C GLU A 72 -2.25 7.44 -16.92
N LYS A 73 -2.33 6.25 -16.32
CA LYS A 73 -1.92 5.00 -17.00
C LYS A 73 -3.08 4.18 -17.55
N GLY A 74 -4.33 4.53 -17.27
CA GLY A 74 -5.51 3.82 -17.77
C GLY A 74 -5.71 2.42 -17.21
N LEU A 75 -5.06 2.07 -16.08
CA LEU A 75 -5.13 0.72 -15.52
C LEU A 75 -6.48 0.45 -14.87
N SER A 76 -7.01 -0.74 -15.08
CA SER A 76 -8.23 -1.22 -14.44
C SER A 76 -8.00 -1.55 -12.97
N ALA A 77 -9.07 -1.56 -12.16
CA ALA A 77 -8.96 -1.90 -10.73
C ALA A 77 -8.37 -3.30 -10.48
N ASP A 78 -8.61 -4.24 -11.39
CA ASP A 78 -8.03 -5.59 -11.38
C ASP A 78 -6.52 -5.55 -11.63
N GLU A 79 -6.08 -4.85 -12.67
CA GLU A 79 -4.66 -4.67 -12.99
C GLU A 79 -3.91 -3.94 -11.86
N ILE A 80 -4.56 -2.97 -11.20
CA ILE A 80 -4.01 -2.25 -10.05
C ILE A 80 -3.87 -3.20 -8.85
N ALA A 81 -4.89 -4.02 -8.56
CA ALA A 81 -4.86 -5.00 -7.48
C ALA A 81 -3.81 -6.10 -7.71
N ALA A 82 -3.60 -6.51 -8.95
CA ALA A 82 -2.59 -7.49 -9.34
C ALA A 82 -1.14 -6.97 -9.29
N ARG A 83 -0.93 -5.65 -9.05
CA ARG A 83 0.42 -5.10 -8.96
C ARG A 83 1.12 -5.57 -7.69
N ASP A 84 2.43 -5.79 -7.83
CA ASP A 84 3.31 -6.03 -6.69
C ASP A 84 3.20 -4.89 -5.66
N GLY A 85 3.00 -5.29 -4.39
CA GLY A 85 2.81 -4.38 -3.26
C GLY A 85 1.38 -3.84 -3.05
N PHE A 86 0.41 -4.19 -3.89
CA PHE A 86 -0.99 -3.77 -3.73
C PHE A 86 -1.87 -4.73 -2.92
N ASP A 87 -1.36 -5.87 -2.47
CA ASP A 87 -1.95 -6.86 -1.52
C ASP A 87 -3.42 -6.63 -1.10
N CYS A 88 -4.33 -6.59 -2.07
CA CYS A 88 -5.74 -6.28 -1.86
C CYS A 88 -6.58 -6.78 -3.04
N SER A 89 -7.87 -7.01 -2.79
CA SER A 89 -8.79 -7.46 -3.83
C SER A 89 -9.15 -6.31 -4.79
N PRO A 90 -9.48 -6.62 -6.07
CA PRO A 90 -9.97 -5.63 -7.04
C PRO A 90 -11.15 -4.79 -6.52
N THR A 91 -12.06 -5.40 -5.76
CA THR A 91 -13.19 -4.70 -5.09
C THR A 91 -12.71 -3.61 -4.15
N THR A 92 -11.61 -3.84 -3.42
CA THR A 92 -11.04 -2.83 -2.52
C THR A 92 -10.55 -1.64 -3.34
N VAL A 93 -9.85 -1.89 -4.46
CA VAL A 93 -9.39 -0.82 -5.35
C VAL A 93 -10.58 -0.03 -5.92
N ARG A 94 -11.62 -0.69 -6.44
CA ARG A 94 -12.84 -0.04 -6.96
C ARG A 94 -13.48 0.88 -5.93
N LYS A 95 -13.63 0.40 -4.69
CA LYS A 95 -14.19 1.20 -3.58
C LYS A 95 -13.40 2.49 -3.35
N TYR A 96 -12.07 2.44 -3.39
CA TYR A 96 -11.25 3.64 -3.19
C TYR A 96 -11.24 4.53 -4.43
N LEU A 97 -11.21 3.98 -5.65
CA LEU A 97 -11.39 4.75 -6.88
C LEU A 97 -12.71 5.54 -6.86
N ALA A 98 -13.80 4.89 -6.48
CA ALA A 98 -15.12 5.51 -6.33
C ALA A 98 -15.13 6.60 -5.26
N ARG A 99 -14.53 6.31 -4.09
CA ARG A 99 -14.39 7.29 -3.00
C ARG A 99 -13.64 8.56 -3.43
N TYR A 100 -12.66 8.45 -4.33
CA TYR A 100 -11.90 9.58 -4.85
C TYR A 100 -12.51 10.21 -6.11
N GLY A 101 -13.69 9.73 -6.56
CA GLY A 101 -14.34 10.22 -7.77
C GLY A 101 -13.55 9.92 -9.05
N LEU A 102 -12.75 8.85 -9.05
CA LEU A 102 -11.95 8.40 -10.20
C LEU A 102 -12.73 7.43 -11.09
N THR A 103 -13.91 6.96 -10.65
CA THR A 103 -14.87 6.16 -11.42
C THR A 103 -16.28 6.72 -11.17
N ASP A 104 -17.20 6.40 -12.08
CA ASP A 104 -18.63 6.75 -11.98
C ASP A 104 -19.39 5.80 -11.01
N GLU A 105 -18.74 4.71 -10.57
CA GLU A 105 -19.34 3.77 -9.61
C GLU A 105 -19.54 4.42 -8.23
N ASN A 106 -20.72 4.25 -7.62
CA ASN A 106 -20.96 4.67 -6.24
C ASN A 106 -20.19 3.78 -5.26
N ALA A 107 -19.34 4.39 -4.44
CA ALA A 107 -18.50 3.67 -3.46
C ALA A 107 -19.32 2.86 -2.43
N ASP A 108 -20.57 3.25 -2.19
CA ASP A 108 -21.51 2.57 -1.29
C ASP A 108 -22.17 1.35 -1.95
N GLU A 109 -22.26 1.36 -3.29
CA GLU A 109 -22.84 0.28 -4.10
C GLU A 109 -21.81 -0.77 -4.54
N VAL A 110 -20.51 -0.49 -4.37
CA VAL A 110 -19.42 -1.45 -4.62
C VAL A 110 -19.52 -2.60 -3.60
N SER A 111 -20.34 -3.59 -3.95
CA SER A 111 -20.54 -4.80 -3.16
C SER A 111 -19.37 -5.75 -3.34
N TYR A 112 -19.00 -6.44 -2.26
CA TYR A 112 -18.13 -7.60 -2.33
C TYR A 112 -18.92 -8.74 -2.96
N GLY A 113 -18.97 -8.75 -4.31
CA GLY A 113 -19.53 -9.85 -5.08
C GLY A 113 -19.01 -11.17 -4.53
N ARG A 114 -19.93 -12.08 -4.22
CA ARG A 114 -19.70 -13.40 -3.62
C ARG A 114 -18.51 -14.08 -4.32
N LEU A 115 -17.41 -14.26 -3.60
CA LEU A 115 -16.11 -14.78 -4.06
C LEU A 115 -16.14 -16.27 -4.50
N ASP A 116 -17.29 -16.80 -4.91
CA ASP A 116 -17.49 -18.24 -5.12
C ASP A 116 -17.25 -18.72 -6.56
N GLU A 117 -16.86 -17.86 -7.51
CA GLU A 117 -16.77 -18.24 -8.94
C GLU A 117 -15.37 -18.10 -9.57
N LEU A 118 -14.31 -18.05 -8.76
CA LEU A 118 -12.92 -17.95 -9.28
C LEU A 118 -12.04 -19.18 -8.96
N ASN A 119 -12.63 -20.34 -8.71
CA ASN A 119 -11.87 -21.59 -8.59
C ASN A 119 -12.56 -22.77 -9.30
N SER A 120 -12.97 -22.56 -10.54
CA SER A 120 -13.36 -23.63 -11.46
C SER A 120 -12.51 -23.57 -12.72
N VAL A 121 -11.27 -24.08 -12.65
CA VAL A 121 -10.58 -24.76 -13.76
C VAL A 121 -9.64 -25.81 -13.19
#